data_AF-A0A937IPM1-F1
#
_entry.id   AF-A0A937IPM1-F1
#
_cell.length_a   1.000
_cell.length_b   1.000
_cell.length_c   1.000
_cell.angle_alpha   90.00
_cell.angle_beta   90.00
_cell.angle_gamma   90.00
#
_symmetry.space_group_name_H-M   'P 1'
#
loop_
_entity.id
_entity.type
_entity.pdbx_description
1 polymer ?
#
loop_
_entity_poly.entity_id
_entity_poly.type
_entity_poly.pdbx_seq_one_letter_code
_entity_poly.pdbx_strand_id
1 'polypeptide(L)' 'MLESIYNYFIMDGYGIFIWVAFGLSFVILAGLFVQSIRLFRSSEKALEDLQIQVRQDEK' A
#
# COMPACT_ATOMS: atom_id res chain seq x y z
N MET A 1 -32.30 -3.18 -11.00
CA MET A 1 -30.85 -3.52 -10.93
C MET A 1 -30.16 -2.82 -9.75
N LEU A 2 -30.27 -1.48 -9.61
CA LEU A 2 -29.67 -0.74 -8.48
C LEU A 2 -30.13 -1.21 -7.08
N GLU A 3 -31.41 -1.55 -6.90
CA GLU A 3 -31.92 -2.10 -5.63
C GLU A 3 -31.31 -3.45 -5.25
N SER A 4 -30.98 -4.30 -6.23
CA SER A 4 -30.34 -5.60 -5.97
C SER A 4 -28.92 -5.43 -5.46
N ILE A 5 -28.16 -4.50 -6.06
CA ILE A 5 -26.81 -4.14 -5.63
C ILE A 5 -26.85 -3.55 -4.21
N TYR A 6 -27.83 -2.70 -3.91
CA TYR A 6 -28.02 -2.09 -2.60
C TYR A 6 -28.33 -3.13 -1.51
N ASN A 7 -29.25 -4.07 -1.79
CA ASN A 7 -29.57 -5.16 -0.85
C ASN A 7 -28.38 -6.11 -0.63
N TYR A 8 -27.58 -6.36 -1.66
CA TYR A 8 -26.34 -7.14 -1.55
C TYR A 8 -25.27 -6.44 -0.71
N PHE A 9 -25.24 -5.10 -0.74
CA PHE A 9 -24.33 -4.30 0.07
C PHE A 9 -24.77 -4.21 1.53
N ILE A 10 -26.08 -4.23 1.78
CA ILE A 10 -26.61 -4.13 3.13
C ILE A 10 -26.67 -5.50 3.80
N MET A 11 -26.83 -6.62 3.07
CA MET A 11 -26.89 -7.99 3.61
C MET A 11 -27.66 -8.03 4.95
N ASP A 12 -28.90 -7.53 4.95
CA ASP A 12 -29.77 -7.44 6.15
C ASP A 12 -29.13 -6.79 7.40
N GLY A 13 -28.15 -5.90 7.22
CA GLY A 13 -27.48 -5.15 8.29
C GLY A 13 -26.03 -5.58 8.58
N TYR A 14 -25.56 -6.71 8.05
CA TYR A 14 -24.18 -7.20 8.28
C TYR A 14 -23.14 -6.67 7.29
N GLY A 15 -23.57 -6.10 6.16
CA GLY A 15 -22.66 -5.64 5.12
C GLY A 15 -21.67 -4.57 5.61
N ILE A 16 -22.08 -3.71 6.54
CA ILE A 16 -21.22 -2.66 7.12
C ILE A 16 -19.99 -3.27 7.81
N PHE A 17 -20.14 -4.36 8.56
CA PHE A 17 -19.01 -5.01 9.25
C PHE A 17 -17.97 -5.53 8.27
N ILE A 18 -18.43 -6.15 7.18
CA ILE A 18 -17.59 -6.69 6.12
C ILE A 18 -16.87 -5.53 5.42
N TRP A 19 -17.61 -4.52 4.98
CA TRP A 19 -17.05 -3.37 4.28
C TRP A 19 -16.06 -2.55 5.11
N VAL A 20 -16.28 -2.40 6.42
CA VAL A 20 -15.32 -1.74 7.31
C VAL A 20 -14.06 -2.57 7.49
N ALA A 21 -14.15 -3.89 7.66
CA ALA A 21 -12.98 -4.76 7.77
C ALA A 21 -12.16 -4.80 6.48
N PHE A 22 -12.83 -4.93 5.33
CA PHE A 22 -12.19 -4.89 4.01
C PHE A 22 -11.64 -3.51 3.70
N GLY A 23 -12.36 -2.45 4.03
CA GLY A 23 -11.91 -1.06 3.87
C GLY A 23 -10.68 -0.76 4.71
N LEU A 24 -10.66 -1.17 5.98
CA LEU A 24 -9.49 -1.03 6.85
C LEU A 24 -8.29 -1.81 6.30
N SER A 25 -8.52 -3.06 5.87
CA SER A 25 -7.46 -3.87 5.25
C SER A 25 -6.92 -3.22 3.99
N PHE A 26 -7.79 -2.66 3.15
CA PHE A 26 -7.40 -1.92 1.95
C PHE A 26 -6.56 -0.68 2.30
N VAL A 27 -6.94 0.08 3.33
CA VAL A 27 -6.17 1.24 3.81
C VAL A 27 -4.78 0.82 4.30
N ILE A 28 -4.69 -0.28 5.06
CA ILE A 28 -3.42 -0.82 5.54
C ILE A 28 -2.54 -1.24 4.36
N LEU A 29 -3.08 -2.01 3.40
CA LEU A 29 -2.34 -2.43 2.21
C LEU A 29 -1.91 -1.24 1.37
N ALA A 30 -2.78 -0.26 1.15
CA ALA A 30 -2.45 0.96 0.40
C ALA A 30 -1.34 1.76 1.10
N GLY A 31 -1.41 1.90 2.43
CA GLY A 31 -0.37 2.53 3.23
C GLY A 31 0.97 1.80 3.11
N LEU A 32 0.96 0.47 3.21
CA LEU A 32 2.15 -0.36 3.05
C LEU A 32 2.71 -0.28 1.63
N PHE A 33 1.85 -0.23 0.61
CA PHE A 33 2.25 -0.10 -0.78
C PHE A 33 2.93 1.24 -1.06
N VAL A 34 2.35 2.34 -0.57
CA VAL A 34 2.95 3.68 -0.66
C VAL A 34 4.28 3.73 0.10
N GLN A 35 4.34 3.12 1.30
CA GLN A 35 5.57 3.03 2.08
C GLN A 35 6.64 2.21 1.33
N SER A 36 6.26 1.10 0.70
CA SER A 36 7.15 0.25 -0.09
C SER A 36 7.75 1.01 -1.26
N ILE A 37 6.93 1.73 -2.04
CA ILE A 37 7.42 2.57 -3.14
C ILE A 37 8.37 3.65 -2.62
N ARG A 38 8.03 4.28 -1.49
CA ARG A 38 8.85 5.35 -0.90
C ARG A 38 10.19 4.82 -0.39
N LEU A 39 10.19 3.65 0.24
CA LEU A 39 11.38 2.96 0.71
C LEU A 39 12.25 2.52 -0.47
N PHE A 40 11.65 1.94 -1.50
CA PHE A 40 12.35 1.53 -2.72
C PHE A 40 13.14 2.68 -3.35
N ARG A 41 12.51 3.85 -3.51
CA ARG A 41 13.18 5.06 -4.02
C ARG A 41 14.27 5.60 -3.09
N SER A 42 14.16 5.36 -1.78
CA SER A 42 15.16 5.79 -0.80
C SER A 42 16.36 4.83 -0.75
N SER A 43 16.11 3.53 -0.90
CA SER A 43 17.15 2.50 -0.95
C SER A 43 18.01 2.61 -2.21
N GLU A 44 17.40 2.96 -3.35
CA GLU A 44 18.12 3.17 -4.61
C GLU A 44 19.13 4.32 -4.51
N LYS A 45 18.72 5.44 -3.87
CA LYS A 45 19.63 6.55 -3.57
C LYS A 45 20.77 6.17 -2.63
N ALA A 46 20.49 5.36 -1.60
CA ALA A 46 21.52 4.93 -0.67
C ALA A 46 22.55 4.03 -1.35
N LEU A 47 22.12 3.16 -2.27
CA LEU A 47 23.03 2.30 -3.04
C LEU A 47 23.87 3.09 -4.04
N GLU A 48 23.32 4.11 -4.68
CA GLU A 48 24.06 5.01 -5.58
C GLU A 48 25.15 5.78 -4.83
N ASP A 49 24.84 6.29 -3.64
CA ASP A 49 25.78 7.05 -2.81
C ASP A 49 26.92 6.17 -2.27
N LEU A 50 26.61 4.90 -1.92
CA LEU A 50 27.65 3.93 -1.52
C LEU A 50 28.53 3.50 -2.71
N GLN A 51 27.98 3.33 -3.92
CA GLN A 51 28.78 3.00 -5.10
C GLN A 51 29.76 4.11 -5.48
N ILE A 52 29.36 5.38 -5.32
CA ILE A 52 30.23 6.52 -5.58
C ILE A 52 31.41 6.55 -4.59
N GLN A 53 31.18 6.22 -3.31
CA GLN A 53 32.24 6.15 -2.30
C GLN A 53 33.24 5.01 -2.55
N VAL A 54 32.77 3.80 -2.84
CA VAL A 54 33.67 2.65 -3.11
C VAL A 54 34.57 2.90 -4.33
N ARG A 55 34.05 3.58 -5.37
CA ARG A 55 34.86 3.94 -6.56
C ARG A 55 35.86 5.07 -6.30
N GLN A 56 35.63 5.90 -5.27
CA GLN A 56 36.56 6.96 -4.86
C GLN A 56 37.70 6.41 -4.00
N ASP A 57 37.45 5.42 -3.15
CA ASP A 57 38.49 4.76 -2.33
C ASP A 57 39.46 3.90 -3.16
N GLU A 58 39.12 3.53 -4.39
CA GLU A 58 39.99 2.76 -5.30
C GLU A 58 40.92 3.65 -6.17
N LYS A 59 40.82 4.98 -6.08
CA LYS A 59 41.65 5.94 -6.84
C LYS A 59 42.66 6.66 -5.96
#